data_AF-A0A844SWI8-F1
#
_entry.id   AF-A0A844SWI8-F1
#
_cell.length_a   1.000
_cell.length_b   1.000
_cell.length_c   1.000
_cell.angle_alpha   90.00
_cell.angle_beta   90.00
_cell.angle_gamma   90.00
#
_symmetry.space_group_name_H-M   'P 1'
#
loop_
_entity.id
_entity.type
_entity.pdbx_description
1 polymer ?
#
loop_
_entity_poly.entity_id
_entity_poly.type
_entity_poly.pdbx_seq_one_letter_code
_entity_poly.pdbx_strand_id
1 'polypeptide(L)' 'MTRVHLVQAATVLLSSSRKWSTLRAWGMKVAKRRGFNRARIAVARKLAIVLHRMWINEQDFRWSNKTEGSELASSAVA' A
#
# COMPACT_ATOMS: atom_id res chain seq x y z
N MET A 1 -20.31 10.30 -0.69
CA MET A 1 -19.20 10.80 -1.54
C MET A 1 -17.82 10.18 -1.23
N THR A 2 -17.65 9.34 -0.21
CA THR A 2 -16.34 8.76 0.17
C THR A 2 -15.81 7.71 -0.82
N ARG A 3 -16.69 6.91 -1.43
CA ARG A 3 -16.33 5.85 -2.37
C ARG A 3 -15.61 6.36 -3.63
N VAL A 4 -15.99 7.52 -4.15
CA VAL A 4 -15.43 8.09 -5.38
C VAL A 4 -13.98 8.55 -5.15
N HIS A 5 -13.74 9.27 -4.05
CA HIS A 5 -12.41 9.74 -3.68
C HIS A 5 -11.42 8.58 -3.48
N LEU A 6 -11.84 7.48 -2.84
CA LEU A 6 -10.99 6.30 -2.65
C LEU A 6 -10.62 5.63 -3.98
N VAL A 7 -11.54 5.60 -4.95
CA VAL A 7 -11.26 5.03 -6.28
C VAL A 7 -10.34 5.95 -7.08
N GLN A 8 -10.53 7.27 -7.04
CA GLN A 8 -9.60 8.23 -7.64
C GLN A 8 -8.20 8.11 -7.02
N ALA A 9 -8.09 8.08 -5.70
CA ALA A 9 -6.82 7.88 -4.99
C ALA A 9 -6.14 6.57 -5.40
N ALA A 10 -6.89 5.46 -5.46
CA ALA A 10 -6.36 4.18 -5.94
C ALA A 10 -5.87 4.23 -7.40
N THR A 11 -6.52 5.05 -8.23
CA THR A 11 -6.13 5.25 -9.63
C THR A 11 -4.80 6.00 -9.73
N VAL A 12 -4.67 7.10 -8.97
CA VAL A 12 -3.43 7.88 -8.88
C VAL A 12 -2.31 7.05 -8.26
N LEU A 13 -2.61 6.21 -7.27
CA LEU A 13 -1.63 5.31 -6.65
C LEU A 13 -1.06 4.29 -7.65
N LEU A 14 -1.90 3.76 -8.55
CA LEU A 14 -1.46 2.81 -9.57
C LEU A 14 -0.76 3.50 -10.75
N SER A 15 -1.21 4.70 -11.13
CA SER A 15 -0.74 5.42 -12.32
C SER A 15 0.49 6.31 -12.07
N SER A 16 0.55 7.00 -10.94
CA SER A 16 1.48 8.13 -10.71
C SER A 16 2.39 7.98 -9.49
N SER A 17 2.22 6.92 -8.68
CA SER A 17 3.04 6.78 -7.48
C SER A 17 4.50 6.43 -7.80
N ARG A 18 5.40 7.36 -7.49
CA ARG A 18 6.85 7.26 -7.71
C ARG A 18 7.54 6.32 -6.70
N LYS A 19 6.90 6.03 -5.57
CA LYS A 19 7.37 5.07 -4.56
C LYS A 19 6.73 3.70 -4.78
N TRP A 20 7.57 2.67 -4.86
CA TRP A 20 7.10 1.29 -4.91
C TRP A 20 6.62 0.85 -3.53
N SER A 21 5.42 0.26 -3.48
CA SER A 21 4.86 -0.28 -2.24
C SER A 21 4.27 -1.67 -2.45
N THR A 22 4.19 -2.45 -1.38
CA THR A 22 3.56 -3.78 -1.38
C THR A 22 2.10 -3.70 -1.86
N LEU A 23 1.41 -2.60 -1.54
CA LEU A 23 0.05 -2.33 -2.00
C LEU A 23 -0.01 -2.08 -3.51
N ARG A 24 0.92 -1.30 -4.06
CA ARG A 24 1.02 -1.07 -5.51
C ARG A 24 1.36 -2.36 -6.25
N ALA A 25 2.31 -3.14 -5.77
CA ALA A 25 2.68 -4.43 -6.34
C ALA A 25 1.49 -5.41 -6.35
N TRP A 26 0.73 -5.46 -5.26
CA TRP A 26 -0.51 -6.25 -5.20
C TRP A 26 -1.55 -5.75 -6.20
N GLY A 27 -1.75 -4.43 -6.29
CA GLY A 27 -2.68 -3.83 -7.26
C GLY A 27 -2.33 -4.14 -8.72
N MET A 28 -1.04 -4.08 -9.08
CA MET A 28 -0.54 -4.46 -10.41
C MET A 28 -0.76 -5.95 -10.72
N LYS A 29 -0.54 -6.85 -9.74
CA LYS A 29 -0.85 -8.28 -9.88
C LYS A 29 -2.35 -8.53 -10.08
N VAL A 30 -3.21 -7.76 -9.42
CA VAL A 30 -4.67 -7.85 -9.62
C VAL A 30 -5.07 -7.33 -11.00
N ALA A 31 -4.46 -6.23 -11.46
CA ALA A 31 -4.69 -5.68 -12.79
C ALA A 31 -4.34 -6.69 -13.89
N LYS A 32 -3.21 -7.40 -13.74
CA LYS A 32 -2.79 -8.46 -14.69
C LYS A 32 -3.76 -9.64 -14.75
N ARG A 33 -4.43 -9.99 -13.63
CA ARG A 33 -5.33 -11.16 -13.55
C ARG A 33 -6.80 -10.88 -13.90
N ARG A 34 -7.31 -9.70 -13.56
CA ARG A 34 -8.76 -9.39 -13.58
C ARG A 34 -9.09 -8.10 -14.35
N GLY A 35 -8.09 -7.41 -14.89
CA GLY A 35 -8.24 -6.12 -15.56
C GLY A 35 -8.20 -4.92 -14.62
N PHE A 36 -7.86 -3.75 -15.18
CA PHE A 36 -7.56 -2.53 -14.43
C PHE A 36 -8.75 -1.98 -13.64
N ASN A 37 -9.97 -2.06 -14.19
CA ASN A 37 -11.20 -1.57 -13.53
C ASN A 37 -11.49 -2.31 -12.21
N ARG A 38 -11.33 -3.64 -12.20
CA ARG A 38 -11.50 -4.46 -10.99
C ARG A 38 -10.35 -4.26 -10.00
N ALA A 39 -9.13 -4.04 -10.51
CA ALA A 39 -7.97 -3.77 -9.69
C ALA A 39 -8.08 -2.45 -8.90
N ARG A 40 -8.55 -1.37 -9.53
CA ARG A 40 -8.78 -0.08 -8.86
C ARG A 40 -9.71 -0.21 -7.65
N ILE A 41 -10.83 -0.93 -7.81
CA ILE A 41 -11.81 -1.15 -6.74
C ILE A 41 -11.20 -2.03 -5.62
N ALA A 42 -10.46 -3.08 -5.99
CA ALA A 42 -9.80 -3.95 -5.02
C ALA A 42 -8.72 -3.21 -4.21
N VAL A 43 -7.94 -2.35 -4.88
CA VAL A 43 -6.92 -1.49 -4.24
C VAL A 43 -7.58 -0.46 -3.35
N ALA A 44 -8.67 0.19 -3.77
CA ALA A 44 -9.41 1.13 -2.94
C ALA A 44 -9.91 0.50 -1.63
N ARG A 45 -10.47 -0.73 -1.70
CA ARG A 45 -10.89 -1.47 -0.50
C ARG A 45 -9.72 -1.75 0.44
N LYS A 46 -8.59 -2.21 -0.10
CA LYS A 46 -7.41 -2.51 0.70
C LYS A 46 -6.79 -1.25 1.29
N LEU A 47 -6.80 -0.13 0.55
CA LEU A 47 -6.34 1.18 1.01
C LEU A 47 -7.19 1.68 2.19
N ALA A 48 -8.52 1.57 2.11
CA ALA A 48 -9.42 1.94 3.21
C ALA A 48 -9.16 1.12 4.48
N ILE A 49 -8.95 -0.19 4.36
CA ILE A 49 -8.60 -1.05 5.51
C ILE A 49 -7.27 -0.63 6.13
N VAL A 50 -6.27 -0.34 5.30
CA VAL A 50 -4.94 0.08 5.78
C VAL A 50 -5.03 1.43 6.51
N LEU A 51 -5.72 2.43 5.94
CA LEU A 51 -5.97 3.71 6.61
C LEU A 51 -6.67 3.53 7.95
N HIS A 52 -7.73 2.72 7.98
CA HIS A 52 -8.50 2.48 9.20
C HIS A 52 -7.65 1.79 10.29
N ARG A 53 -6.80 0.84 9.91
CA ARG A 53 -5.88 0.17 10.85
C ARG A 53 -4.77 1.09 11.34
N MET A 54 -4.28 1.99 10.50
CA MET A 54 -3.31 3.01 10.90
C MET A 54 -3.90 3.99 11.91
N TRP A 55 -5.13 4.43 11.64
CA TRP A 55 -5.86 5.31 12.55
C TRP A 55 -6.08 4.68 13.93
N ILE A 56 -6.47 3.40 13.98
CA ILE A 56 -6.74 2.71 15.25
C ILE A 56 -5.45 2.38 16.02
N ASN A 57 -4.38 2.04 15.31
CA ASN A 57 -3.14 1.59 15.94
C ASN A 57 -2.10 2.71 16.13
N GLU A 58 -2.40 3.95 15.70
CA GLU A 58 -1.46 5.07 15.65
C GLU A 58 -0.13 4.73 14.93
N GLN A 59 -0.21 3.87 13.92
CA GLN A 59 0.97 3.38 13.18
C GLN A 59 1.10 4.08 11.82
N ASP A 60 2.33 4.38 11.42
CA ASP A 60 2.63 5.00 10.13
C ASP A 60 2.49 4.07 8.93
N PHE A 61 2.34 4.67 7.74
CA PHE A 61 2.26 3.92 6.49
C PHE A 61 3.59 3.28 6.11
N ARG A 62 3.68 1.95 6.29
CA ARG A 62 4.84 1.14 5.89
C ARG A 62 4.84 0.91 4.38
N TRP A 63 5.74 1.61 3.69
CA TRP A 63 5.89 1.54 2.23
C TRP A 63 6.49 0.21 1.76
N SER A 64 7.28 -0.47 2.59
CA SER A 64 7.92 -1.76 2.28
C SER A 64 7.93 -2.63 3.53
N ASN A 65 7.87 -3.96 3.37
CA ASN A 65 8.37 -4.89 4.39
C ASN A 65 9.91 -4.79 4.38
N LYS A 66 10.47 -3.63 4.72
CA LYS A 66 11.86 -3.60 5.15
C LYS A 66 11.79 -3.92 6.63
N THR A 67 12.03 -5.19 6.93
CA THR A 67 12.31 -5.74 8.24
C THR A 67 13.11 -4.71 9.05
N GLU A 68 12.50 -4.21 10.11
CA GLU A 68 13.18 -3.50 11.20
C GLU A 68 14.03 -4.52 11.96
N GLY A 69 15.06 -5.02 11.29
CA GLY A 69 15.97 -6.05 11.79
C GLY A 69 17.41 -5.86 11.31
N SER A 70 17.75 -4.67 10.79
CA SER A 70 19.15 -4.32 10.47
C SER A 70 19.81 -3.41 11.50
N GLU A 71 19.11 -2.96 12.55
CA GLU A 71 19.73 -2.16 13.63
C GLU A 71 20.44 -3.03 14.68
N LEU A 72 20.07 -4.31 14.84
CA LEU A 72 20.73 -5.21 15.80
C LEU A 72 22.01 -5.87 15.25
N ALA A 73 22.24 -5.87 13.94
CA ALA A 73 23.42 -6.49 13.34
C ALA A 73 24.67 -5.58 13.31
N SER A 74 24.50 -4.26 13.51
CA SER A 74 25.63 -3.32 13.51
C SER A 74 26.23 -3.06 14.89
N SER A 75 25.59 -3.55 15.97
CA SER A 75 26.04 -3.38 17.36
C SER A 75 26.94 -4.53 17.87
N ALA A 76 27.15 -5.59 17.07
CA ALA A 76 27.93 -6.78 17.46
C ALA A 76 29.35 -6.80 16.87
N VAL A 77 29.80 -5.72 16.23
CA VAL A 77 31.15 -5.60 15.63
C VAL A 77 31.94 -4.43 16.24
N ALA A 78 31.72 -4.13 17.51
CA ALA A 78 32.58 -3.27 18.32
C ALA A 78 32.87 -3.98 19.64
#